data_AF-A0A6G3MLH3-F1
#
_entry.id   AF-A0A6G3MLH3-F1
#
_cell.length_a   1.000
_cell.length_b   1.000
_cell.length_c   1.000
_cell.angle_alpha   90.00
_cell.angle_beta   90.00
_cell.angle_gamma   90.00
#
_symmetry.space_group_name_H-M   'P 1'
#
loop_
_entity.id
_entity.type
_entity.pdbx_description
1 polymer ?
#
loop_
_entity_poly.entity_id
_entity_poly.type
_entity_poly.pdbx_seq_one_letter_code
_entity_poly.pdbx_strand_id
1 'polypeptide(L)'
;IFFNTDILKEISEATPTAELVPMVNGQIIQKDEEDIGFTYTELTRLREIRSTLFCGPLSMFNVLLDEWSRMSRKNPSALTIVDPKDIAVKVKKFFTKYAANRHKTVILAPAIYLCNTSLDGRYYDMRPVLYNVLWTWQFKCIDRWLEYRQNIKK
;
A
#
# COMPACT_ATOMS: atom_id res chain seq x y z
N ILE A 1 -4.36 24.12 32.74
CA ILE A 1 -3.70 22.83 33.05
C ILE A 1 -2.66 22.62 31.94
N PHE A 2 -1.36 22.75 32.24
CA PHE A 2 -0.31 22.40 31.29
C PHE A 2 0.02 20.92 31.50
N PHE A 3 -0.16 20.10 30.47
CA PHE A 3 0.16 18.68 30.54
C PHE A 3 1.67 18.51 30.39
N ASN A 4 2.27 17.62 31.20
CA ASN A 4 3.64 17.17 30.97
C ASN A 4 3.66 16.34 29.67
N THR A 5 4.36 16.82 28.64
CA THR A 5 4.43 16.21 27.31
C THR A 5 5.70 15.38 27.07
N ASP A 6 6.59 15.25 28.06
CA ASP A 6 7.86 14.54 27.88
C ASP A 6 7.65 13.08 27.46
N ILE A 7 6.61 12.43 28.01
CA ILE A 7 6.22 11.08 27.64
C ILE A 7 5.77 10.96 26.17
N LEU A 8 5.15 12.01 25.61
CA LEU A 8 4.74 11.98 24.19
C LEU A 8 5.96 12.06 23.27
N LYS A 9 7.01 12.76 23.71
CA LYS A 9 8.27 12.82 22.98
C LYS A 9 8.95 11.46 22.98
N GLU A 10 9.02 10.80 24.14
CA GLU A 10 9.56 9.44 24.25
C GLU A 10 8.81 8.45 23.34
N ILE A 11 7.47 8.50 23.34
CA ILE A 11 6.64 7.65 22.45
C ILE A 11 6.89 7.96 20.97
N SER A 12 7.03 9.23 20.60
CA SER A 12 7.25 9.64 19.22
C SER A 12 8.65 9.25 18.70
N GLU A 13 9.64 9.14 19.59
CA GLU A 13 11.02 8.79 19.24
C GLU A 13 11.27 7.27 19.29
N ALA A 14 10.35 6.50 19.89
CA ALA A 14 10.41 5.05 19.95
C ALA A 14 10.24 4.41 18.55
N THR A 15 10.90 3.26 18.34
CA THR A 15 10.77 2.51 17.08
C THR A 15 9.44 1.74 17.06
N PRO A 16 8.60 1.89 16.01
CA PRO A 16 7.34 1.15 15.93
C PRO A 16 7.58 -0.34 15.69
N THR A 17 7.23 -1.17 16.67
CA THR A 17 7.34 -2.64 16.63
C THR A 17 6.17 -3.28 17.40
N ALA A 18 5.78 -4.49 17.01
CA ALA A 18 4.72 -5.24 17.69
C ALA A 18 5.23 -6.15 18.83
N GLU A 19 6.55 -6.33 18.97
CA GLU A 19 7.19 -7.19 19.99
C GLU A 19 6.59 -8.61 20.13
N LEU A 20 6.02 -9.16 19.06
CA LEU A 20 5.34 -10.48 19.09
C LEU A 20 6.27 -11.66 18.77
N VAL A 21 7.52 -11.39 18.39
CA VAL A 21 8.52 -12.40 17.98
C VAL A 21 9.74 -12.30 18.90
N PRO A 22 10.36 -13.43 19.30
CA PRO A 22 11.54 -13.41 20.16
C PRO A 22 12.66 -12.55 19.56
N MET A 23 13.31 -11.77 20.42
CA MET A 23 14.48 -10.98 20.04
C MET A 23 15.65 -11.92 19.72
N VAL A 24 16.40 -11.64 18.65
CA VAL A 24 17.65 -12.33 18.34
C VAL A 24 18.79 -11.41 18.77
N ASN A 25 19.66 -11.90 19.64
CA ASN A 25 20.80 -11.14 20.19
C ASN A 25 20.39 -9.80 20.86
N GLY A 26 19.20 -9.75 21.46
CA GLY A 26 18.69 -8.53 22.11
C GLY A 26 18.27 -7.42 21.15
N GLN A 27 18.21 -7.70 19.84
CA GLN A 27 17.75 -6.75 18.83
C GLN A 27 16.31 -7.04 18.40
N ILE A 28 15.55 -5.96 18.21
CA ILE A 28 14.21 -5.98 17.66
C ILE A 28 14.31 -6.24 16.16
N ILE A 29 13.72 -7.34 15.69
CA ILE A 29 13.81 -7.76 14.27
C ILE A 29 12.57 -7.34 13.49
N GLN A 30 11.41 -7.22 14.17
CA GLN A 30 10.14 -6.97 13.50
C GLN A 30 9.91 -5.46 13.34
N LYS A 31 10.15 -4.93 12.14
CA LYS A 31 9.63 -3.62 11.75
C LYS A 31 8.28 -3.79 11.06
N ASP A 32 7.34 -2.93 11.40
CA ASP A 32 5.96 -2.96 10.91
C ASP A 32 5.87 -2.79 9.38
N GLU A 33 6.55 -1.79 8.81
CA GLU A 33 6.56 -1.55 7.35
C GLU A 33 7.21 -2.69 6.56
N GLU A 34 8.19 -3.39 7.14
CA GLU A 34 8.84 -4.55 6.53
C GLU A 34 7.88 -5.75 6.48
N ASP A 35 7.13 -6.01 7.55
CA ASP A 35 6.11 -7.06 7.64
C ASP A 35 4.89 -6.79 6.74
N ILE A 36 4.40 -5.54 6.77
CA ILE A 36 3.38 -5.03 5.83
C ILE A 36 3.92 -5.11 4.39
N GLY A 37 5.21 -4.87 4.21
CA GLY A 37 5.91 -4.91 2.93
C GLY A 37 5.58 -3.72 2.03
N PHE A 38 5.23 -2.59 2.64
CA PHE A 38 4.99 -1.27 2.07
C PHE A 38 5.28 -0.24 3.15
N THR A 39 5.75 0.95 2.77
CA THR A 39 5.79 2.07 3.70
C THR A 39 4.39 2.64 3.96
N TYR A 40 4.19 3.35 5.07
CA TYR A 40 2.93 4.03 5.36
C TYR A 40 2.60 5.11 4.34
N THR A 41 3.61 5.77 3.77
CA THR A 41 3.44 6.75 2.69
C THR A 41 2.92 6.09 1.41
N GLU A 42 3.51 4.96 1.02
CA GLU A 42 3.05 4.16 -0.11
C GLU A 42 1.63 3.64 0.09
N LEU A 43 1.34 3.06 1.25
CA LEU A 43 0.00 2.56 1.57
C LEU A 43 -1.05 3.66 1.54
N THR A 44 -0.73 4.84 2.06
CA THR A 44 -1.65 5.99 2.03
C THR A 44 -1.99 6.35 0.59
N ARG A 45 -0.97 6.45 -0.28
CA ARG A 45 -1.20 6.74 -1.70
C ARG A 45 -2.02 5.65 -2.40
N LEU A 46 -1.71 4.38 -2.17
CA LEU A 46 -2.44 3.25 -2.76
C LEU A 46 -3.92 3.22 -2.31
N ARG A 47 -4.18 3.54 -1.03
CA ARG A 47 -5.55 3.65 -0.48
C ARG A 47 -6.34 4.78 -1.14
N GLU A 48 -5.73 5.95 -1.31
CA GLU A 48 -6.35 7.09 -2.00
C GLU A 48 -6.71 6.76 -3.45
N ILE A 49 -5.79 6.15 -4.20
CA ILE A 49 -6.04 5.79 -5.60
C ILE A 49 -7.19 4.79 -5.70
N ARG A 50 -7.27 3.81 -4.79
CA ARG A 50 -8.37 2.83 -4.76
C ARG A 50 -9.72 3.45 -4.35
N SER A 51 -9.72 4.29 -3.31
CA SER A 51 -10.93 4.80 -2.67
C SER A 51 -11.48 6.05 -3.36
N THR A 52 -10.62 7.04 -3.60
CA THR A 52 -11.00 8.36 -4.10
C THR A 52 -11.00 8.41 -5.62
N LEU A 53 -10.04 7.75 -6.26
CA LEU A 53 -9.97 7.68 -7.74
C LEU A 53 -10.66 6.44 -8.31
N PHE A 54 -11.27 5.61 -7.45
CA PHE A 54 -12.01 4.40 -7.82
C PHE A 54 -11.23 3.43 -8.72
N CYS A 55 -9.90 3.41 -8.59
CA CYS A 55 -9.04 2.63 -9.48
C CYS A 55 -8.89 1.17 -9.01
N GLY A 56 -9.16 0.23 -9.91
CA GLY A 56 -8.79 -1.18 -9.76
C GLY A 56 -7.31 -1.44 -10.07
N PRO A 57 -6.85 -2.71 -10.10
CA PRO A 57 -5.42 -3.03 -10.26
C PRO A 57 -4.79 -2.43 -11.52
N LEU A 58 -5.44 -2.60 -12.67
CA LEU A 58 -4.93 -2.09 -13.94
C LEU A 58 -4.92 -0.55 -14.00
N SER A 59 -6.00 0.09 -13.54
CA SER A 59 -6.09 1.56 -13.52
C SER A 59 -5.08 2.16 -12.54
N MET A 60 -4.91 1.56 -11.36
CA MET A 60 -3.91 1.98 -10.38
C MET A 60 -2.50 1.88 -10.93
N PHE A 61 -2.18 0.79 -11.64
CA PHE A 61 -0.90 0.64 -12.32
C PHE A 61 -0.64 1.79 -13.30
N ASN A 62 -1.63 2.17 -14.12
CA ASN A 62 -1.50 3.28 -15.07
C ASN A 62 -1.30 4.64 -14.37
N VAL A 63 -2.05 4.89 -13.29
CA VAL A 63 -1.93 6.13 -12.49
C VAL A 63 -0.52 6.25 -11.91
N LEU A 64 -0.03 5.19 -11.26
CA LEU A 64 1.31 5.18 -10.68
C LEU A 64 2.41 5.29 -11.74
N LEU A 65 2.22 4.66 -12.90
CA LEU A 65 3.16 4.75 -14.00
C LEU A 65 3.31 6.19 -14.48
N ASP A 66 2.21 6.93 -14.67
CA ASP A 66 2.25 8.34 -15.07
C ASP A 66 2.86 9.24 -13.97
N GLU A 67 2.40 9.07 -12.72
CA GLU A 67 2.90 9.84 -11.57
C GLU A 67 4.41 9.68 -11.39
N TRP A 68 4.89 8.44 -11.35
CA TRP A 68 6.30 8.16 -11.06
C TRP A 68 7.20 8.50 -12.25
N SER A 69 6.69 8.34 -13.48
CA SER A 69 7.38 8.82 -14.68
C SER A 69 7.53 10.35 -14.72
N ARG A 70 6.55 11.10 -14.19
CA ARG A 70 6.64 12.57 -14.07
C ARG A 70 7.61 12.99 -12.98
N MET A 71 7.65 12.29 -11.85
CA MET A 71 8.60 12.58 -10.76
C MET A 71 10.05 12.35 -11.20
N SER A 72 10.32 11.23 -11.87
CA SER A 72 11.66 10.92 -12.40
C SER A 72 12.16 11.98 -13.39
N ARG A 73 11.26 12.58 -14.19
CA ARG A 73 11.60 13.69 -15.10
C ARG A 73 11.88 15.02 -14.40
N LYS A 74 11.22 15.29 -13.26
CA LYS A 74 11.35 16.57 -12.52
C LYS A 74 12.60 16.63 -11.64
N ASN A 75 13.08 15.49 -11.14
CA ASN A 75 14.27 15.41 -10.29
C ASN A 75 15.32 14.45 -10.90
N PRO A 76 16.12 14.89 -11.89
CA PRO A 76 17.16 14.04 -12.49
C PRO A 76 18.27 13.61 -11.52
N SER A 77 18.45 14.36 -10.42
CA SER A 77 19.42 14.07 -9.36
C SER A 77 18.94 13.04 -8.34
N ALA A 78 17.62 12.79 -8.26
CA ALA A 78 17.08 11.67 -7.51
C ALA A 78 17.18 10.42 -8.40
N LEU A 79 18.24 9.64 -8.18
CA LEU A 79 18.55 8.37 -8.84
C LEU A 79 17.50 7.30 -8.54
N THR A 80 16.25 7.53 -8.95
CA THR A 80 15.18 6.54 -8.83
C THR A 80 14.46 6.48 -10.16
N ILE A 81 15.14 5.87 -11.14
CA ILE A 81 14.47 5.34 -12.33
C ILE A 81 13.55 4.25 -11.81
N VAL A 82 12.24 4.52 -11.74
CA VAL A 82 11.31 3.50 -11.30
C VAL A 82 11.01 2.57 -12.47
N ASP A 83 11.41 1.30 -12.36
CA ASP A 83 11.06 0.29 -13.34
C ASP A 83 9.54 0.03 -13.26
N PRO A 84 8.80 0.09 -14.39
CA PRO A 84 7.41 -0.34 -14.43
C PRO A 84 7.16 -1.74 -13.84
N LYS A 85 8.15 -2.63 -13.86
CA LYS A 85 8.07 -3.94 -13.19
C LYS A 85 7.88 -3.82 -11.69
N ASP A 86 8.59 -2.90 -11.03
CA ASP A 86 8.48 -2.70 -9.58
C ASP A 86 7.10 -2.15 -9.20
N ILE A 87 6.56 -1.25 -10.03
CA ILE A 87 5.19 -0.75 -9.88
C ILE A 87 4.19 -1.91 -9.95
N ALA A 88 4.35 -2.79 -10.95
CA ALA A 88 3.47 -3.93 -11.12
C ALA A 88 3.52 -4.89 -9.92
N VAL A 89 4.72 -5.17 -9.39
CA VAL A 89 4.89 -6.00 -8.18
C VAL A 89 4.17 -5.37 -6.98
N LYS A 90 4.34 -4.06 -6.77
CA LYS A 90 3.68 -3.33 -5.68
C LYS A 90 2.15 -3.35 -5.82
N VAL A 91 1.62 -3.04 -7.00
CA VAL A 91 0.17 -3.07 -7.26
C VAL A 91 -0.40 -4.46 -7.04
N LYS A 92 0.24 -5.50 -7.59
CA LYS A 92 -0.18 -6.90 -7.41
C LYS A 92 -0.19 -7.28 -5.93
N LYS A 93 0.90 -7.01 -5.20
CA LYS A 93 1.01 -7.29 -3.77
C LYS A 93 -0.08 -6.60 -2.95
N PHE A 94 -0.38 -5.33 -3.26
CA PHE A 94 -1.44 -4.57 -2.59
C PHE A 94 -2.81 -5.22 -2.79
N PHE A 95 -3.20 -5.51 -4.04
CA PHE A 95 -4.52 -6.09 -4.33
C PHE A 95 -4.65 -7.55 -3.87
N THR A 96 -3.58 -8.33 -3.86
CA THR A 96 -3.53 -9.67 -3.27
C THR A 96 -3.77 -9.61 -1.76
N LYS A 97 -3.02 -8.76 -1.03
CA LYS A 97 -3.20 -8.59 0.42
C LYS A 97 -4.59 -8.01 0.76
N TYR A 98 -5.07 -7.05 -0.03
CA TYR A 98 -6.41 -6.47 0.13
C TYR A 98 -7.51 -7.53 -0.03
N ALA A 99 -7.48 -8.29 -1.12
CA ALA A 99 -8.48 -9.33 -1.39
C ALA A 99 -8.47 -10.42 -0.32
N ALA A 100 -7.29 -10.91 0.07
CA ALA A 100 -7.14 -11.95 1.07
C ALA A 100 -7.66 -11.52 2.45
N ASN A 101 -7.45 -10.25 2.82
CA ASN A 101 -7.82 -9.74 4.15
C ASN A 101 -9.17 -9.00 4.18
N ARG A 102 -9.91 -8.93 3.07
CA ARG A 102 -11.15 -8.14 3.02
C ARG A 102 -12.20 -8.60 4.03
N HIS A 103 -12.29 -9.89 4.30
CA HIS A 103 -13.19 -10.43 5.31
C HIS A 103 -13.00 -9.79 6.69
N LYS A 104 -11.78 -9.36 7.05
CA LYS A 104 -11.50 -8.70 8.33
C LYS A 104 -12.22 -7.36 8.48
N THR A 105 -12.53 -6.66 7.38
CA THR A 105 -13.20 -5.35 7.45
C THR A 105 -14.69 -5.47 7.76
N VAL A 106 -15.29 -6.64 7.56
CA VAL A 106 -16.71 -6.88 7.88
C VAL A 106 -16.92 -7.06 9.38
N ILE A 107 -15.95 -7.67 10.05
CA ILE A 107 -15.98 -7.96 11.50
C ILE A 107 -15.26 -6.89 12.33
N LEU A 108 -14.74 -5.84 11.71
CA LEU A 108 -14.03 -4.76 12.41
C LEU A 108 -14.96 -4.08 13.42
N ALA A 109 -14.40 -3.66 14.56
CA ALA A 109 -15.12 -2.84 15.52
C ALA A 109 -15.52 -1.49 14.88
N PRO A 110 -16.71 -0.94 15.20
CA PRO A 110 -17.11 0.39 14.72
C PRO A 110 -16.06 1.44 15.10
N ALA A 111 -15.71 2.31 14.16
CA ALA A 111 -14.71 3.35 14.34
C ALA A 111 -15.28 4.72 13.95
N ILE A 112 -14.69 5.80 14.49
CA ILE A 112 -15.05 7.17 14.14
C ILE A 112 -14.63 7.45 12.70
N TYR A 113 -15.52 8.05 11.93
CA TYR A 113 -15.23 8.50 10.57
C TYR A 113 -14.35 9.75 10.59
N LEU A 114 -13.10 9.63 10.12
CA LEU A 114 -12.14 10.74 10.06
C LEU A 114 -11.62 11.04 8.64
N CYS A 115 -11.72 10.09 7.70
CA CYS A 115 -11.14 10.23 6.36
C CYS A 115 -12.00 9.55 5.28
N ASN A 116 -12.04 10.16 4.10
CA ASN A 116 -12.73 9.64 2.90
C ASN A 116 -12.06 8.38 2.30
N THR A 117 -10.98 7.89 2.91
CA THR A 117 -10.33 6.63 2.53
C THR A 117 -10.68 5.48 3.48
N SER A 118 -11.73 5.66 4.31
CA SER A 118 -12.20 4.63 5.25
C SER A 118 -12.48 3.29 4.55
N LEU A 119 -12.14 2.20 5.23
CA LEU A 119 -12.30 0.83 4.74
C LEU A 119 -13.53 0.12 5.33
N ASP A 120 -14.34 0.83 6.12
CA ASP A 120 -15.52 0.28 6.78
C ASP A 120 -16.50 -0.27 5.75
N GLY A 121 -16.58 -1.61 5.71
CA GLY A 121 -17.40 -2.34 4.75
C GLY A 121 -18.89 -2.35 5.09
N ARG A 122 -19.30 -1.87 6.27
CA ARG A 122 -20.70 -1.85 6.72
C ARG A 122 -21.44 -0.60 6.27
N TYR A 123 -20.78 0.55 6.34
CA TYR A 123 -21.44 1.85 6.15
C TYR A 123 -20.84 2.71 5.03
N TYR A 124 -19.55 2.58 4.73
CA TYR A 124 -18.87 3.52 3.83
C TYR A 124 -18.38 2.85 2.54
N ASP A 125 -17.48 1.88 2.62
CA ASP A 125 -16.87 1.21 1.47
C ASP A 125 -17.54 -0.15 1.23
N MET A 126 -18.80 -0.15 0.81
CA MET A 126 -19.53 -1.38 0.49
C MET A 126 -18.89 -2.08 -0.72
N ARG A 127 -18.32 -3.27 -0.50
CA ARG A 127 -17.61 -4.05 -1.51
C ARG A 127 -17.85 -5.55 -1.27
N PRO A 128 -17.64 -6.40 -2.29
CA PRO A 128 -17.58 -7.84 -2.08
C PRO A 128 -16.64 -8.23 -0.94
N VAL A 129 -16.99 -9.30 -0.23
CA VAL A 129 -16.18 -9.83 0.87
C VAL A 129 -15.27 -10.95 0.37
N LEU A 130 -15.78 -11.78 -0.54
CA LEU A 130 -15.05 -12.87 -1.16
C LEU A 130 -14.53 -12.43 -2.53
N TYR A 131 -13.20 -12.32 -2.66
CA TYR A 131 -12.51 -11.95 -3.89
C TYR A 131 -11.71 -13.12 -4.44
N ASN A 132 -11.53 -13.15 -5.77
CA ASN A 132 -10.44 -13.91 -6.37
C ASN A 132 -9.12 -13.17 -6.10
N VAL A 133 -8.32 -13.71 -5.18
CA VAL A 133 -7.04 -13.14 -4.74
C VAL A 133 -6.03 -13.01 -5.88
N LEU A 134 -6.16 -13.81 -6.95
CA LEU A 134 -5.23 -13.81 -8.07
C LEU A 134 -5.51 -12.71 -9.10
N TRP A 135 -6.67 -12.06 -9.06
CA TRP A 135 -7.07 -10.99 -10.01
C TRP A 135 -6.66 -11.32 -11.46
N THR A 136 -7.02 -12.54 -11.89
CA THR A 136 -6.38 -13.22 -13.03
C THR A 136 -6.37 -12.40 -14.31
N TRP A 137 -7.49 -11.74 -14.62
CA TRP A 137 -7.60 -10.91 -15.82
C TRP A 137 -6.79 -9.62 -15.71
N GLN A 138 -6.92 -8.90 -14.60
CA GLN A 138 -6.25 -7.62 -14.38
C GLN A 138 -4.73 -7.78 -14.37
N PHE A 139 -4.23 -8.83 -13.69
CA PHE A 139 -2.79 -9.08 -13.61
C PHE A 139 -2.22 -9.51 -14.97
N LYS A 140 -2.95 -10.33 -15.75
CA LYS A 140 -2.56 -10.66 -17.13
C LYS A 140 -2.49 -9.43 -18.03
N CYS A 141 -3.40 -8.47 -17.88
CA CYS A 141 -3.34 -7.21 -18.63
C CYS A 141 -2.10 -6.39 -18.31
N ILE A 142 -1.70 -6.31 -17.04
CA ILE A 142 -0.46 -5.64 -16.61
C ILE A 142 0.76 -6.37 -17.20
N ASP A 143 0.80 -7.70 -17.12
CA ASP A 143 1.92 -8.50 -17.65
C ASP A 143 2.08 -8.35 -19.16
N ARG A 144 0.97 -8.40 -19.91
CA ARG A 144 0.98 -8.16 -21.36
C ARG A 144 1.53 -6.78 -21.71
N TRP A 145 1.18 -5.75 -20.92
CA TRP A 145 1.71 -4.41 -21.12
C TRP A 145 3.22 -4.36 -20.86
N LEU A 146 3.71 -5.03 -19.82
CA LEU A 146 5.14 -5.12 -19.51
C LEU A 146 5.93 -5.86 -20.60
N GLU A 147 5.39 -6.96 -21.13
CA GLU A 147 5.98 -7.71 -22.25
C GLU A 147 6.08 -6.85 -23.51
N TYR A 148 4.98 -6.18 -23.87
CA TYR A 148 4.95 -5.25 -25.00
C TYR A 148 6.01 -4.14 -24.85
N ARG A 149 6.16 -3.58 -23.64
CA ARG A 149 7.14 -2.53 -23.37
C ARG A 149 8.59 -3.03 -23.46
N GLN A 150 8.87 -4.27 -23.10
CA GLN A 150 10.19 -4.88 -23.23
C GLN A 150 10.54 -5.12 -24.70
N ASN A 151 9.57 -5.58 -25.51
CA ASN A 151 9.79 -5.81 -26.93
C ASN A 151 10.10 -4.52 -27.70
N ILE A 152 9.57 -3.36 -27.28
CA ILE A 152 9.93 -2.05 -27.87
C ILE A 152 11.38 -1.62 -27.56
N LYS A 153 11.94 -2.10 -26.45
CA LYS A 153 13.31 -1.75 -26.04
C LYS A 153 14.38 -2.65 -26.67
N LYS A 154 13.99 -3.79 -27.26
CA LYS A 154 14.87 -4.66 -28.04
C LYS A 154 14.97 -4.16 -29.46
#